data_AF-A0A498STR6-F1
#
_entry.id   AF-A0A498STR6-F1
#
_cell.length_a   1.000
_cell.length_b   1.000
_cell.length_c   1.000
_cell.angle_alpha   90.00
_cell.angle_beta   90.00
_cell.angle_gamma   90.00
#
_symmetry.space_group_name_H-M   'P 1'
#
loop_
_entity.id
_entity.type
_entity.pdbx_description
1 polymer ?
#
loop_
_entity_poly.entity_id
_entity_poly.type
_entity_poly.pdbx_seq_one_letter_code
_entity_poly.pdbx_strand_id
1 'polypeptide(L)'
;MQTVKETSKLLQPVDAVMMFVVRYKQGEQSSLQALQDASTYTVDISLNKRGRDYEGGGIRYVRYNCTISVDQTGYAAMFPGRLTHLHEGLPITSGTRYIAVSFLNP
;
A
#
# COMPACT_ATOMS: atom_id res chain seq x y z
N MET A 1 32.48 -10.93 31.06
CA MET A 1 31.02 -10.98 31.25
C MET A 1 30.45 -9.75 30.55
N GLN A 2 30.20 -9.87 29.25
CA GLN A 2 29.70 -8.79 28.40
C GLN A 2 28.19 -8.71 28.60
N THR A 3 27.75 -7.57 29.09
CA THR A 3 26.41 -7.32 29.64
C THR A 3 25.35 -7.41 28.54
N VAL A 4 24.18 -7.94 28.91
CA VAL A 4 22.94 -8.23 28.15
C VAL A 4 22.29 -6.98 27.49
N LYS A 5 23.07 -5.95 27.12
CA LYS A 5 22.58 -4.66 26.59
C LYS A 5 22.66 -4.54 25.06
N GLU A 6 23.32 -5.45 24.35
CA GLU A 6 23.43 -5.36 22.87
C GLU A 6 22.24 -5.97 22.12
N THR A 7 21.51 -6.90 22.72
CA THR A 7 20.35 -7.55 22.07
C THR A 7 19.11 -6.65 21.96
N SER A 8 19.01 -5.57 22.74
CA SER A 8 17.86 -4.64 22.66
C SER A 8 17.88 -3.70 21.46
N LYS A 9 19.02 -3.59 20.75
CA LYS A 9 19.12 -2.81 19.50
C LYS A 9 18.70 -3.60 18.25
N LEU A 10 18.59 -4.92 18.34
CA LEU A 10 18.36 -5.78 17.18
C LEU A 10 16.87 -6.07 16.90
N LEU A 11 15.96 -5.76 17.83
CA LEU A 11 14.53 -6.01 17.69
C LEU A 11 13.74 -4.79 18.18
N GLN A 12 13.79 -3.69 17.43
CA GLN A 12 12.78 -2.65 17.60
C GLN A 12 11.46 -3.16 17.02
N PRO A 13 10.32 -3.00 17.72
CA PRO A 13 9.02 -3.37 17.18
C PRO A 13 8.74 -2.55 15.92
N VAL A 14 7.95 -3.11 15.01
CA VAL A 14 7.44 -2.36 13.85
C VAL A 14 6.52 -1.27 14.37
N ASP A 15 6.79 -0.03 13.98
CA ASP A 15 5.95 1.12 14.28
C ASP A 15 5.01 1.43 13.10
N ALA A 16 3.76 1.78 13.40
CA ALA A 16 2.71 1.98 12.42
C ALA A 16 1.84 3.18 12.84
N VAL A 17 2.30 4.39 12.52
CA VAL A 17 1.61 5.63 12.92
C VAL A 17 0.42 5.95 12.01
N MET A 18 0.46 5.54 10.74
CA MET A 18 -0.64 5.75 9.78
C MET A 18 -1.20 4.42 9.30
N MET A 19 -2.43 4.13 9.70
CA MET A 19 -3.24 2.99 9.26
C MET A 19 -4.62 3.51 8.89
N PHE A 20 -5.04 3.30 7.64
CA PHE A 20 -6.29 3.87 7.13
C PHE A 20 -6.91 3.00 6.02
N VAL A 21 -8.21 3.16 5.82
CA VAL A 21 -8.93 2.56 4.70
C VAL A 21 -9.16 3.63 3.64
N VAL A 22 -8.79 3.34 2.39
CA VAL A 22 -9.05 4.21 1.25
C VAL A 22 -10.28 3.70 0.50
N ARG A 23 -11.10 4.64 0.03
CA ARG A 23 -12.22 4.38 -0.88
C ARG A 23 -11.97 5.07 -2.21
N TYR A 24 -11.89 4.29 -3.28
CA TYR A 24 -11.92 4.82 -4.65
C TYR A 24 -13.32 4.68 -5.23
N LYS A 25 -13.84 5.77 -5.80
CA LYS A 25 -15.18 5.84 -6.39
C LYS A 25 -15.24 6.80 -7.58
N GLN A 26 -15.95 6.43 -8.64
CA GLN A 26 -16.19 7.33 -9.77
C GLN A 26 -17.02 8.55 -9.37
N GLY A 27 -16.71 9.71 -9.95
CA GLY A 27 -17.33 11.00 -9.58
C GLY A 27 -16.80 11.62 -8.29
N GLU A 28 -15.99 10.87 -7.53
CA GLU A 28 -15.23 11.34 -6.38
C GLU A 28 -13.73 11.17 -6.73
N GLN A 29 -12.93 10.59 -5.84
CA GLN A 29 -11.56 10.21 -6.13
C GLN A 29 -11.51 8.78 -6.68
N SER A 30 -11.16 8.62 -7.97
CA SER A 30 -11.09 7.32 -8.64
C SER A 30 -9.67 6.76 -8.80
N SER A 31 -8.65 7.59 -8.59
CA SER A 31 -7.22 7.28 -8.75
C SER A 31 -6.37 8.01 -7.70
N LEU A 32 -5.06 7.72 -7.71
CA LEU A 32 -4.07 8.42 -6.91
C LEU A 32 -2.86 8.74 -7.79
N GLN A 33 -2.47 10.01 -7.84
CA GLN A 33 -1.30 10.44 -8.60
C GLN A 33 -0.02 9.80 -8.06
N ALA A 34 1.00 9.69 -8.92
CA ALA A 34 2.28 9.08 -8.56
C ALA A 34 2.94 9.78 -7.36
N LEU A 35 3.29 9.00 -6.33
CA LEU A 35 3.90 9.51 -5.10
C LEU A 35 4.85 8.49 -4.44
N GLN A 36 5.58 8.97 -3.43
CA GLN A 36 6.32 8.16 -2.47
C GLN A 36 5.60 8.22 -1.13
N ASP A 37 5.61 7.12 -0.40
CA ASP A 37 5.03 7.06 0.94
C ASP A 37 6.03 7.53 1.99
N ALA A 38 5.51 8.14 3.05
CA ALA A 38 6.29 8.47 4.23
C ALA A 38 6.49 7.22 5.11
N SER A 39 7.09 6.16 4.58
CA SER A 39 7.32 4.88 5.24
C SER A 39 8.66 4.26 4.85
N THR A 40 9.21 3.37 5.68
CA THR A 40 10.28 2.46 5.23
C THR A 40 9.69 1.48 4.22
N TYR A 41 8.54 0.89 4.55
CA TYR A 41 7.76 0.06 3.64
C TYR A 41 6.26 0.25 3.90
N THR A 42 5.48 0.07 2.83
CA THR A 42 4.04 0.18 2.84
C THR A 42 3.43 -1.20 2.66
N VAL A 43 2.27 -1.40 3.30
CA VAL A 43 1.39 -2.54 3.09
C VAL A 43 0.05 -2.02 2.56
N ASP A 44 -0.39 -2.53 1.41
CA ASP A 44 -1.69 -2.25 0.78
C ASP A 44 -2.47 -3.57 0.63
N ILE A 45 -3.60 -3.68 1.30
CA ILE A 45 -4.44 -4.89 1.36
C ILE A 45 -5.76 -4.64 0.64
N SER A 46 -6.09 -5.52 -0.30
CA SER A 46 -7.39 -5.48 -0.99
C SER A 46 -8.53 -5.94 -0.09
N LEU A 47 -9.58 -5.12 0.04
CA LEU A 47 -10.72 -5.39 0.95
C LEU A 47 -11.99 -5.87 0.23
N ASN A 48 -12.05 -5.76 -1.09
CA ASN A 48 -13.19 -6.23 -1.87
C ASN A 48 -12.77 -6.75 -3.26
N LYS A 49 -13.70 -7.31 -4.04
CA LYS A 49 -13.39 -8.15 -5.20
C LYS A 49 -13.61 -7.42 -6.52
N ARG A 50 -12.56 -7.32 -7.34
CA ARG A 50 -12.65 -6.88 -8.74
C ARG A 50 -13.55 -7.84 -9.55
N GLY A 51 -14.34 -7.31 -10.47
CA GLY A 51 -15.31 -8.12 -11.24
C GLY A 51 -16.66 -8.32 -10.54
N ARG A 52 -16.75 -7.98 -9.25
CA ARG A 52 -18.00 -8.02 -8.47
C ARG A 52 -18.36 -6.65 -7.92
N ASP A 53 -17.41 -6.00 -7.25
CA ASP A 53 -17.65 -4.78 -6.48
C ASP A 53 -17.11 -3.53 -7.18
N TYR A 54 -16.13 -3.70 -8.06
CA TYR A 54 -15.51 -2.63 -8.86
C TYR A 54 -14.82 -3.17 -10.12
N GLU A 55 -14.55 -2.26 -11.06
CA GLU A 55 -13.70 -2.48 -12.25
C GLU A 55 -12.53 -1.50 -12.31
N GLY A 56 -11.50 -1.85 -13.09
CA GLY A 56 -10.26 -1.08 -13.20
C GLY A 56 -9.38 -1.19 -11.94
N GLY A 57 -8.66 -0.12 -11.61
CA GLY A 57 -7.80 -0.08 -10.43
C GLY A 57 -6.47 -0.82 -10.58
N GLY A 58 -5.80 -1.02 -9.45
CA GLY A 58 -4.45 -1.58 -9.36
C GLY A 58 -3.42 -0.52 -8.93
N ILE A 59 -2.16 -0.94 -8.88
CA ILE A 59 -1.00 -0.12 -8.53
C ILE A 59 -0.01 -0.22 -9.68
N ARG A 60 0.53 0.92 -10.12
CA ARG A 60 1.64 0.95 -11.07
C ARG A 60 2.89 1.50 -10.41
N TYR A 61 3.97 0.73 -10.42
CA TYR A 61 5.29 1.19 -10.00
C TYR A 61 6.03 1.78 -11.19
N VAL A 62 6.11 3.10 -11.21
CA VAL A 62 6.53 3.91 -12.37
C VAL A 62 7.94 3.53 -12.82
N ARG A 63 8.88 3.40 -11.87
CA ARG A 63 10.29 3.09 -12.16
C ARG A 63 10.50 1.75 -12.84
N TYR A 64 9.57 0.81 -12.65
CA TYR A 64 9.69 -0.56 -13.16
C TYR A 64 8.77 -0.82 -14.36
N ASN A 65 7.94 0.16 -14.74
CA ASN A 65 6.84 -0.02 -15.68
C ASN A 65 6.02 -1.29 -15.38
N CYS A 66 5.81 -1.57 -14.09
CA CYS A 66 5.16 -2.78 -13.61
C CYS A 66 3.82 -2.40 -13.00
N THR A 67 2.76 -3.07 -13.44
CA THR A 67 1.40 -2.90 -12.92
C THR A 67 0.96 -4.18 -12.24
N ILE A 68 0.44 -4.05 -11.03
CA ILE A 68 -0.18 -5.15 -10.28
C ILE A 68 -1.64 -4.81 -10.00
N SER A 69 -2.51 -5.82 -10.10
CA SER A 69 -3.96 -5.64 -9.90
C SER A 69 -4.36 -5.54 -8.43
N VAL A 70 -3.67 -6.28 -7.55
CA VAL A 70 -3.98 -6.43 -6.10
C VAL A 70 -5.50 -6.61 -5.89
N ASP A 71 -6.08 -7.57 -6.59
CA ASP A 71 -7.52 -7.78 -6.71
C ASP A 71 -8.04 -9.02 -5.96
N GLN A 72 -7.14 -9.82 -5.40
CA GLN A 72 -7.51 -10.89 -4.49
C GLN A 72 -7.75 -10.34 -3.08
N THR A 73 -8.99 -10.43 -2.62
CA THR A 73 -9.38 -9.96 -1.28
C THR A 73 -8.53 -10.63 -0.19
N GLY A 74 -8.01 -9.82 0.74
CA GLY A 74 -7.13 -10.24 1.83
C GLY A 74 -5.66 -10.38 1.45
N TYR A 75 -5.29 -10.30 0.16
CA TYR A 75 -3.89 -10.30 -0.25
C TYR A 75 -3.29 -8.90 -0.08
N ALA A 76 -2.00 -8.87 0.24
CA ALA A 76 -1.24 -7.66 0.47
C ALA A 76 -0.19 -7.46 -0.62
N ALA A 77 -0.11 -6.24 -1.17
CA ALA A 77 1.11 -5.73 -1.77
C ALA A 77 1.98 -5.12 -0.67
N MET A 78 3.27 -5.44 -0.66
CA MET A 78 4.25 -4.87 0.26
C MET A 78 5.44 -4.35 -0.53
N PHE A 79 5.82 -3.10 -0.33
CA PHE A 79 6.86 -2.44 -1.11
C PHE A 79 7.55 -1.31 -0.31
N PRO A 80 8.82 -0.99 -0.60
CA PRO A 80 9.53 0.14 0.00
C PRO A 80 8.79 1.48 -0.22
N GLY A 81 8.57 2.26 0.83
CA GLY A 81 7.79 3.50 0.74
C GLY A 81 8.53 4.66 0.09
N ARG A 82 9.87 4.69 0.23
CA ARG A 82 10.72 5.77 -0.28
C ARG A 82 11.69 5.31 -1.37
N LEU A 83 12.16 6.29 -2.15
CA LEU A 83 13.25 6.23 -3.14
C LEU A 83 13.00 5.34 -4.37
N THR A 84 12.51 4.12 -4.18
CA THR A 84 12.54 3.06 -5.20
C THR A 84 11.20 2.74 -5.82
N HIS A 85 10.10 2.85 -5.07
CA HIS A 85 8.77 2.45 -5.54
C HIS A 85 7.85 3.67 -5.66
N LEU A 86 8.24 4.63 -6.51
CA LEU A 86 7.30 5.67 -6.95
C LEU A 86 6.10 4.97 -7.58
N HIS A 87 4.91 5.13 -6.99
CA HIS A 87 3.73 4.38 -7.39
C HIS A 87 2.51 5.27 -7.55
N GLU A 88 1.62 4.87 -8.44
CA GLU A 88 0.32 5.51 -8.68
C GLU A 88 -0.81 4.49 -8.51
N GLY A 89 -1.96 4.97 -8.01
CA GLY A 89 -3.20 4.20 -7.95
C GLY A 89 -3.96 4.36 -9.25
N LEU A 90 -4.07 3.28 -10.03
CA LEU A 90 -4.74 3.32 -11.32
C LEU A 90 -6.25 3.61 -11.17
N PRO A 91 -6.88 4.29 -12.14
CA PRO A 91 -8.28 4.66 -12.04
C PRO A 91 -9.20 3.44 -12.02
N ILE A 92 -10.19 3.46 -11.14
CA ILE A 92 -11.33 2.57 -11.25
C ILE A 92 -12.30 3.05 -12.34
N THR A 93 -12.96 2.11 -13.01
CA THR A 93 -13.87 2.38 -14.14
C THR A 93 -15.34 2.07 -13.84
N SER A 94 -15.63 1.43 -12.71
CA SER A 94 -16.99 1.27 -12.16
C SER A 94 -16.94 0.84 -10.69
N GLY A 95 -18.07 0.96 -9.99
CA GLY A 95 -18.24 0.46 -8.64
C GLY A 95 -17.44 1.25 -7.58
N THR A 96 -16.97 0.56 -6.53
CA THR A 96 -16.20 1.16 -5.44
C THR A 96 -15.13 0.19 -4.95
N ARG A 97 -13.87 0.63 -4.94
CA ARG A 97 -12.74 -0.19 -4.46
C ARG A 97 -12.33 0.25 -3.06
N TYR A 98 -12.14 -0.71 -2.17
CA TYR A 98 -11.63 -0.48 -0.81
C TYR A 98 -10.28 -1.16 -0.63
N ILE A 99 -9.34 -0.42 -0.03
CA ILE A 99 -8.03 -0.96 0.37
C ILE A 99 -7.70 -0.51 1.79
N ALA A 100 -7.00 -1.35 2.55
CA ALA A 100 -6.39 -0.96 3.83
C ALA A 100 -4.90 -0.71 3.61
N VAL A 101 -4.42 0.46 4.00
CA VAL A 101 -3.03 0.89 3.81
C VAL A 101 -2.39 1.19 5.15
N SER A 102 -1.14 0.78 5.32
CA SER A 102 -0.31 1.13 6.47
C SER A 102 1.08 1.59 6.06
N PHE A 103 1.54 2.68 6.65
CA PHE A 103 2.92 3.19 6.52
C PHE A 103 3.73 2.71 7.73
N LEU A 104 4.67 1.79 7.48
CA LEU A 104 5.43 1.10 8.51
C LEU A 104 6.84 1.67 8.63
N ASN A 105 7.27 1.89 9.88
CA ASN A 105 8.54 2.50 10.25
C ASN A 105 8.81 3.82 9.49
N PRO A 106 7.99 4.86 9.69
CA PRO A 106 8.08 6.13 8.96
C PRO A 106 9.36 6.96 9.20
#